data_AF-A0A069A1N0-F1
#
_entry.id   AF-A0A069A1N0-F1
#
_cell.length_a   1.000
_cell.length_b   1.000
_cell.length_c   1.000
_cell.angle_alpha   90.00
_cell.angle_beta   90.00
_cell.angle_gamma   90.00
#
_symmetry.space_group_name_H-M   'P 1'
#
loop_
_entity.id
_entity.type
_entity.pdbx_description
1 polymer ?
#
loop_
_entity_poly.entity_id
_entity_poly.type
_entity_poly.pdbx_seq_one_letter_code
_entity_poly.pdbx_strand_id
1 'polypeptide(L)'
;MAYDFYLDGVQLPIPPPKLEIKVTNKNKTVDLINTGEVNILKKEGLSEISFEAEFTHNKLPFCRGQFRDVQFFLSKLELLKTDCKPFQFIVSRELGNKVLFNTNMKVSLEEYNIVEDAENGSDVKVIIKLKQYRDYSTKKLVLAPPKNETGRPNVKIEPKRVDSVNAPSGKKTYTVKAGDSLWSICQKQLGNGSLYKKVYELNKTMMDKANKGKKVPKYTIYKGQVLKLG
;
A
#
# COMPACT_ATOMS: atom_id res chain seq x y z
N MET A 1 2.32 13.48 -25.09
CA MET A 1 1.74 13.43 -23.72
C MET A 1 2.73 12.70 -22.84
N ALA A 2 3.01 13.25 -21.66
CA ALA A 2 3.98 12.70 -20.74
C ALA A 2 3.24 11.85 -19.70
N TYR A 3 3.45 10.53 -19.72
CA TYR A 3 2.96 9.65 -18.66
C TYR A 3 4.14 9.15 -17.86
N ASP A 4 4.02 9.15 -16.53
CA ASP A 4 4.99 8.53 -15.64
C ASP A 4 4.36 7.34 -14.95
N PHE A 5 5.03 6.20 -15.08
CA PHE A 5 4.60 4.93 -14.52
C PHE A 5 5.51 4.58 -13.35
N TYR A 6 4.90 4.23 -12.23
CA TYR A 6 5.60 3.80 -11.04
C TYR A 6 5.08 2.43 -10.59
N LEU A 7 6.00 1.49 -10.41
CA LEU A 7 5.78 0.16 -9.86
C LEU A 7 6.54 0.04 -8.55
N ASP A 8 5.80 -0.05 -7.43
CA ASP A 8 6.40 -0.16 -6.10
C ASP A 8 7.44 0.93 -5.80
N GLY A 9 7.14 2.16 -6.22
CA GLY A 9 8.02 3.32 -6.08
C GLY A 9 9.14 3.42 -7.12
N VAL A 10 9.31 2.42 -7.99
CA VAL A 10 10.28 2.45 -9.09
C VAL A 10 9.63 3.03 -10.34
N GLN A 11 10.19 4.11 -10.88
CA GLN A 11 9.74 4.70 -12.14
C GLN A 11 10.21 3.85 -13.33
N LEU A 12 9.33 3.58 -14.29
CA LEU A 12 9.71 2.94 -15.55
C LEU A 12 10.55 3.90 -16.40
N PRO A 13 11.64 3.42 -17.03
CA PRO A 13 12.54 4.26 -17.79
C PRO A 13 11.87 4.76 -19.07
N ILE A 14 11.13 3.89 -19.76
CA ILE A 14 10.35 4.23 -20.94
C ILE A 14 8.88 4.02 -20.59
N PRO A 15 8.04 5.06 -20.70
CA PRO A 15 6.62 4.90 -20.44
C PRO A 15 5.98 4.03 -21.55
N PRO A 16 5.17 3.03 -21.18
CA PRO A 16 4.43 2.21 -22.13
C PRO A 16 3.60 3.03 -23.14
N PRO A 17 3.53 2.62 -24.41
CA PRO A 17 2.72 3.29 -25.42
C PRO A 17 1.21 3.09 -25.18
N LYS A 18 0.84 1.97 -24.55
CA LYS A 18 -0.55 1.59 -24.26
C LYS A 18 -0.67 1.08 -22.82
N LEU A 19 -1.73 1.52 -22.13
CA LEU A 19 -2.17 1.00 -20.84
C LEU A 19 -3.63 0.60 -20.96
N GLU A 20 -3.94 -0.65 -20.64
CA GLU A 20 -5.28 -1.19 -20.65
C GLU A 20 -5.72 -1.51 -19.21
N ILE A 21 -6.86 -0.96 -18.79
CA ILE A 21 -7.47 -1.24 -17.48
C ILE A 21 -8.88 -1.77 -17.73
N LYS A 22 -9.10 -3.04 -17.43
CA LYS A 22 -10.37 -3.74 -17.59
C LYS A 22 -11.05 -3.90 -16.23
N VAL A 23 -12.26 -3.37 -16.10
CA VAL A 23 -13.10 -3.56 -14.91
C VAL A 23 -14.35 -4.32 -15.31
N THR A 24 -14.52 -5.53 -14.79
CA THR A 24 -15.66 -6.40 -15.14
C THR A 24 -16.57 -6.58 -13.94
N ASN A 25 -17.88 -6.41 -14.14
CA ASN A 25 -18.87 -6.66 -13.09
C ASN A 25 -19.17 -8.15 -12.97
N LYS A 26 -19.39 -8.63 -11.74
CA LYS A 26 -19.77 -10.04 -11.49
C LYS A 26 -21.28 -10.27 -11.61
N ASN A 27 -21.92 -9.56 -12.53
CA ASN A 27 -23.37 -9.65 -12.73
C ASN A 27 -23.78 -11.09 -13.03
N LYS A 28 -24.99 -11.47 -12.61
CA LYS A 28 -25.55 -12.79 -12.87
C LYS A 28 -26.80 -12.63 -13.71
N THR A 29 -26.77 -13.19 -14.91
CA THR A 29 -27.96 -13.29 -15.74
C THR A 29 -28.78 -14.51 -15.32
N VAL A 30 -30.10 -14.36 -15.27
CA VAL A 30 -31.06 -15.44 -15.00
C VAL A 30 -32.22 -15.32 -15.97
N ASP A 31 -32.58 -16.42 -16.62
CA ASP A 31 -33.77 -16.50 -17.47
C ASP A 31 -35.00 -16.81 -16.63
N LEU A 32 -36.01 -15.95 -16.73
CA LEU A 32 -37.30 -16.13 -16.08
C LEU A 32 -38.31 -16.70 -17.07
N ILE A 33 -39.02 -17.75 -16.65
CA ILE A 33 -39.94 -18.55 -17.47
C ILE A 33 -40.95 -17.69 -18.26
N ASN A 34 -41.42 -16.58 -17.70
CA ASN A 34 -42.46 -15.72 -18.31
C ASN A 34 -42.01 -14.29 -18.62
N THR A 35 -40.77 -13.90 -18.29
CA THR A 35 -40.34 -12.49 -18.30
C THR A 35 -39.06 -12.27 -19.12
N GLY A 36 -38.47 -13.34 -19.65
CA GLY A 36 -37.23 -13.28 -20.42
C GLY A 36 -35.99 -13.18 -19.53
N GLU A 37 -34.88 -12.75 -20.14
CA GLU A 37 -33.56 -12.66 -19.52
C GLU A 37 -33.47 -11.45 -18.58
N VAL A 38 -33.16 -11.68 -17.29
CA VAL A 38 -32.97 -10.62 -16.30
C VAL A 38 -31.53 -10.58 -15.81
N ASN A 39 -30.95 -9.37 -15.80
CA ASN A 39 -29.58 -9.13 -15.36
C ASN A 39 -29.52 -8.67 -13.90
N ILE A 40 -29.04 -9.55 -13.00
CA ILE A 40 -28.87 -9.24 -11.58
C ILE A 40 -27.50 -8.57 -11.39
N LEU A 41 -27.52 -7.27 -11.12
CA LEU A 41 -26.33 -6.47 -10.89
C LEU A 41 -25.63 -6.89 -9.59
N LYS A 42 -24.36 -7.29 -9.68
CA LYS A 42 -23.50 -7.54 -8.52
C LYS A 42 -22.39 -6.51 -8.47
N LYS A 43 -21.63 -6.53 -7.37
CA LYS A 43 -20.45 -5.68 -7.23
C LYS A 43 -19.43 -5.97 -8.34
N GLU A 44 -18.73 -4.91 -8.70
CA GLU A 44 -17.57 -4.96 -9.58
C GLU A 44 -16.53 -6.01 -9.14
N GLY A 45 -15.94 -6.68 -10.12
CA GLY A 45 -14.76 -7.51 -9.95
C GLY A 45 -13.51 -6.67 -9.68
N LEU A 46 -12.38 -7.35 -9.55
CA LEU A 46 -11.09 -6.69 -9.43
C LEU A 46 -10.67 -6.16 -10.80
N SER A 47 -10.13 -4.95 -10.86
CA SER A 47 -9.60 -4.40 -12.11
C SER A 47 -8.38 -5.18 -12.57
N GLU A 48 -8.32 -5.53 -13.85
CA GLU A 48 -7.16 -6.14 -14.49
C GLU A 48 -6.43 -5.05 -15.28
N ILE A 49 -5.12 -5.00 -15.17
CA ILE A 49 -4.29 -3.97 -15.80
C ILE A 49 -3.24 -4.65 -16.65
N SER A 50 -3.11 -4.25 -17.90
CA SER A 50 -2.16 -4.82 -18.85
C SER A 50 -1.42 -3.71 -19.58
N PHE A 51 -0.09 -3.81 -19.66
CA PHE A 51 0.75 -2.89 -20.42
C PHE A 51 2.06 -3.57 -20.83
N GLU A 52 2.75 -2.95 -21.77
CA GLU A 52 4.04 -3.40 -22.29
C GLU A 52 5.11 -2.37 -21.92
N ALA A 53 6.13 -2.82 -21.18
CA ALA A 53 7.26 -2.00 -20.78
C ALA A 53 8.50 -2.39 -21.58
N GLU A 54 9.28 -1.40 -22.00
CA GLU A 54 10.54 -1.60 -22.71
C GLU A 54 11.70 -1.12 -21.85
N PHE A 55 12.75 -1.94 -21.77
CA PHE A 55 13.94 -1.68 -20.98
C PHE A 55 15.17 -1.74 -21.88
N THR A 56 15.98 -0.67 -21.82
CA THR A 56 17.13 -0.49 -22.69
C THR A 56 18.41 -0.52 -21.87
N HIS A 57 19.46 -1.17 -22.38
CA HIS A 57 20.78 -1.20 -21.71
C HIS A 57 21.54 0.12 -21.80
N ASN A 58 21.15 0.99 -22.73
CA ASN A 58 21.75 2.31 -22.93
C ASN A 58 20.82 3.40 -22.42
N LYS A 59 21.41 4.48 -21.89
CA LYS A 59 20.66 5.67 -21.48
C LYS A 59 20.23 6.46 -22.71
N LEU A 60 18.97 6.34 -23.09
CA LEU A 60 18.41 7.08 -24.22
C LEU A 60 17.89 8.46 -23.78
N PRO A 61 17.87 9.48 -24.67
CA PRO A 61 17.43 10.84 -24.32
C PRO A 61 15.98 10.93 -23.84
N PHE A 62 15.15 9.98 -24.23
CA PHE A 62 13.74 9.89 -23.84
C PHE A 62 13.49 9.05 -22.59
N CYS A 63 14.53 8.45 -22.00
CA CYS A 63 14.42 7.75 -20.72
C CYS A 63 14.10 8.75 -19.61
N ARG A 64 13.15 8.37 -18.75
CA ARG A 64 12.72 9.15 -17.60
C ARG A 64 13.35 8.64 -16.31
N GLY A 65 13.47 9.54 -15.34
CA GLY A 65 13.96 9.20 -14.01
C GLY A 65 15.46 8.88 -13.98
N GLN A 66 15.86 8.12 -12.96
CA GLN A 66 17.25 7.67 -12.84
C GLN A 66 17.49 6.47 -13.74
N PHE A 67 18.54 6.55 -14.55
CA PHE A 67 18.97 5.41 -15.36
C PHE A 67 19.37 4.24 -14.45
N ARG A 68 18.82 3.07 -14.75
CA ARG A 68 19.04 1.80 -14.06
C ARG A 68 19.22 0.74 -15.12
N ASP A 69 20.02 -0.27 -14.80
CA ASP A 69 20.23 -1.40 -15.70
C ASP A 69 18.97 -2.27 -15.83
N VAL A 70 18.83 -2.96 -16.96
CA VAL A 70 17.71 -3.85 -17.26
C VAL A 70 17.58 -4.93 -16.20
N GLN A 71 18.72 -5.47 -15.74
CA GLN A 71 18.77 -6.47 -14.66
C GLN A 71 18.06 -6.00 -13.39
N PHE A 72 18.17 -4.71 -13.04
CA PHE A 72 17.50 -4.17 -11.86
C PHE A 72 15.97 -4.26 -11.98
N PHE A 73 15.42 -3.97 -13.15
CA PHE A 73 13.98 -4.06 -13.39
C PHE A 73 13.50 -5.52 -13.41
N LEU A 74 14.25 -6.41 -14.06
CA LEU A 74 13.92 -7.84 -14.09
C LEU A 74 13.94 -8.45 -12.69
N SER A 75 15.00 -8.22 -11.91
CA SER A 75 15.07 -8.68 -10.51
C SER A 75 13.99 -8.05 -9.64
N LYS A 76 13.57 -6.81 -9.92
CA LYS A 76 12.45 -6.18 -9.19
C LYS A 76 11.12 -6.87 -9.51
N LEU A 77 10.84 -7.22 -10.77
CA LEU A 77 9.64 -7.95 -11.15
C LEU A 77 9.62 -9.35 -10.52
N GLU A 78 10.76 -10.04 -10.53
CA GLU A 78 10.92 -11.33 -9.85
C GLU A 78 10.68 -11.20 -8.33
N LEU A 79 11.24 -10.16 -7.69
CA LEU A 79 11.00 -9.89 -6.28
C LEU A 79 9.52 -9.62 -5.99
N LEU A 80 8.83 -8.84 -6.83
CA LEU A 80 7.39 -8.57 -6.66
C LEU A 80 6.55 -9.84 -6.84
N LYS A 81 7.01 -10.78 -7.67
CA LYS A 81 6.36 -12.08 -7.85
C LYS A 81 6.60 -13.01 -6.65
N THR A 82 7.83 -13.05 -6.14
CA THR A 82 8.25 -13.96 -5.07
C THR A 82 7.84 -13.48 -3.68
N ASP A 83 7.83 -12.17 -3.41
CA ASP A 83 7.45 -11.60 -2.11
C ASP A 83 5.97 -11.81 -1.79
N CYS A 84 5.13 -12.09 -2.80
CA CYS A 84 3.69 -12.36 -2.64
C CYS A 84 2.95 -11.26 -1.87
N LYS A 85 3.42 -10.01 -1.97
CA LYS A 85 2.80 -8.84 -1.36
C LYS A 85 2.18 -7.93 -2.41
N PRO A 86 1.06 -7.26 -2.06
CA PRO A 86 0.52 -6.21 -2.88
C PRO A 86 1.46 -4.99 -2.85
N PHE A 87 1.59 -4.31 -3.97
CA PHE A 87 2.39 -3.10 -4.10
C PHE A 87 1.57 -1.97 -4.73
N GLN A 88 2.09 -0.74 -4.64
CA GLN A 88 1.41 0.42 -5.19
C GLN A 88 1.76 0.60 -6.68
N PHE A 89 0.73 0.73 -7.51
CA PHE A 89 0.84 1.13 -8.90
C PHE A 89 0.31 2.55 -9.07
N ILE A 90 1.17 3.42 -9.61
CA ILE A 90 0.84 4.83 -9.83
C ILE A 90 1.12 5.19 -11.28
N VAL A 91 0.14 5.82 -11.92
CA VAL A 91 0.31 6.43 -13.25
C VAL A 91 -0.05 7.89 -13.13
N SER A 92 0.93 8.76 -13.37
CA SER A 92 0.71 10.20 -13.44
C SER A 92 0.67 10.65 -14.88
N ARG A 93 -0.32 11.49 -15.22
CA ARG A 93 -0.56 11.95 -16.59
C ARG A 93 -0.51 13.46 -16.62
N GLU A 94 0.36 13.99 -17.47
CA GLU A 94 0.57 15.42 -17.61
C GLU A 94 0.38 15.86 -19.07
N LEU A 95 -0.30 17.00 -19.24
CA LEU A 95 -0.48 17.66 -20.52
C LEU A 95 0.05 19.10 -20.41
N GLY A 96 1.26 19.32 -20.93
CA GLY A 96 1.97 20.59 -20.73
C GLY A 96 2.21 20.83 -19.24
N ASN A 97 1.79 21.98 -18.73
CA ASN A 97 1.90 22.34 -17.31
C ASN A 97 0.70 21.92 -16.46
N LYS A 98 -0.25 21.14 -17.00
CA LYS A 98 -1.45 20.71 -16.30
C LYS A 98 -1.38 19.21 -15.97
N VAL A 99 -1.42 18.91 -14.67
CA VAL A 99 -1.66 17.54 -14.20
C VAL A 99 -3.11 17.17 -14.53
N LEU A 100 -3.30 16.06 -15.23
CA LEU A 100 -4.61 15.53 -15.57
C LEU A 100 -5.15 14.71 -14.39
N PHE A 101 -5.29 13.39 -14.58
CA PHE A 101 -5.76 12.46 -13.57
C PHE A 101 -4.71 11.39 -13.30
N ASN A 102 -4.55 11.07 -12.02
CA ASN A 102 -3.63 10.04 -11.57
C ASN A 102 -4.38 8.74 -11.34
N THR A 103 -3.80 7.63 -11.78
CA THR A 103 -4.24 6.30 -11.36
C THR A 103 -3.40 5.90 -10.16
N ASN A 104 -4.03 5.59 -9.03
CA ASN A 104 -3.33 5.17 -7.82
C ASN A 104 -4.07 3.98 -7.19
N MET A 105 -3.51 2.78 -7.30
CA MET A 105 -4.14 1.56 -6.80
C MET A 105 -3.14 0.53 -6.29
N LYS A 106 -3.55 -0.24 -5.27
CA LYS A 106 -2.81 -1.43 -4.83
C LYS A 106 -3.08 -2.56 -5.83
N VAL A 107 -2.02 -3.25 -6.22
CA VAL A 107 -2.07 -4.33 -7.21
C VAL A 107 -1.17 -5.50 -6.81
N SER A 108 -1.46 -6.66 -7.37
CA SER A 108 -0.59 -7.84 -7.38
C SER A 108 -0.08 -8.09 -8.80
N LEU A 109 1.12 -8.68 -8.90
CA LEU A 109 1.70 -9.12 -10.17
C LEU A 109 1.18 -10.53 -10.52
N GLU A 110 0.29 -10.61 -11.50
CA GLU A 110 -0.29 -11.88 -11.94
C GLU A 110 0.61 -12.60 -12.93
N GLU A 111 1.12 -11.88 -13.92
CA GLU A 111 1.91 -12.45 -15.01
C GLU A 111 2.88 -11.40 -15.55
N TYR A 112 4.07 -11.83 -15.92
CA TYR A 112 4.97 -11.05 -16.76
C TYR A 112 5.56 -11.97 -17.83
N ASN A 113 5.68 -11.48 -19.05
CA ASN A 113 6.28 -12.20 -20.16
C ASN A 113 7.43 -11.36 -20.72
N ILE A 114 8.62 -11.94 -20.79
CA ILE A 114 9.84 -11.30 -21.30
C ILE A 114 10.01 -11.70 -22.75
N VAL A 115 10.09 -10.73 -23.64
CA VAL A 115 10.28 -10.89 -25.07
C VAL A 115 11.57 -10.18 -25.45
N GLU A 116 12.53 -10.97 -25.93
CA GLU A 116 13.81 -10.51 -26.44
C GLU A 116 13.87 -10.82 -27.93
N ASP A 117 14.18 -9.80 -28.72
CA ASP A 117 14.31 -9.93 -30.16
C ASP A 117 15.73 -9.49 -30.57
N ALA A 118 16.42 -10.39 -31.26
CA ALA A 118 17.79 -10.16 -31.71
C ALA A 118 17.89 -8.99 -32.71
N GLU A 119 16.80 -8.69 -33.45
CA GLU A 119 16.75 -7.56 -34.38
C GLU A 119 16.54 -6.21 -33.66
N ASN A 120 16.05 -6.23 -32.42
CA ASN A 120 15.61 -5.03 -31.70
C ASN A 120 16.69 -4.46 -30.76
N GLY A 121 17.97 -4.71 -31.04
CA GLY A 121 19.09 -3.92 -30.51
C GLY A 121 19.46 -4.15 -29.04
N SER A 122 19.29 -5.38 -28.52
CA SER A 122 19.45 -5.73 -27.09
C SER A 122 18.39 -5.16 -26.15
N ASP A 123 17.34 -4.53 -26.66
CA ASP A 123 16.26 -4.01 -25.83
C ASP A 123 15.30 -5.14 -25.41
N VAL A 124 14.88 -5.10 -24.14
CA VAL A 124 14.02 -6.14 -23.53
C VAL A 124 12.61 -5.61 -23.38
N LYS A 125 11.64 -6.27 -24.02
CA LYS A 125 10.21 -5.96 -23.88
C LYS A 125 9.59 -6.87 -22.85
N VAL A 126 8.79 -6.31 -21.94
CA VAL A 126 8.12 -7.07 -20.89
C VAL A 126 6.64 -6.73 -20.87
N ILE A 127 5.81 -7.73 -21.15
CA ILE A 127 4.35 -7.62 -21.07
C ILE A 127 3.95 -7.94 -19.65
N ILE A 128 3.36 -6.98 -18.94
CA ILE A 128 3.03 -7.10 -17.52
C ILE A 128 1.51 -7.09 -17.36
N LYS A 129 0.99 -8.08 -16.63
CA LYS A 129 -0.42 -8.15 -16.20
C LYS A 129 -0.50 -8.06 -14.69
N LEU A 130 -1.20 -7.04 -14.22
CA LEU A 130 -1.46 -6.76 -12.82
C LEU A 130 -2.94 -6.94 -12.52
N LYS A 131 -3.26 -7.22 -11.26
CA LYS A 131 -4.64 -7.29 -10.78
C LYS A 131 -4.80 -6.42 -9.56
N GLN A 132 -5.91 -5.71 -9.50
CA GLN A 132 -6.23 -4.86 -8.37
C GLN A 132 -6.31 -5.72 -7.10
N TYR A 133 -5.53 -5.35 -6.10
CA TYR A 133 -5.58 -5.96 -4.79
C TYR A 133 -6.54 -5.16 -3.90
N ARG A 134 -7.52 -5.85 -3.31
CA ARG A 134 -8.39 -5.29 -2.28
C ARG A 134 -8.06 -5.96 -0.96
N ASP A 135 -7.76 -5.15 0.06
CA ASP A 135 -7.51 -5.64 1.40
C ASP A 135 -8.73 -6.47 1.86
N TYR A 136 -8.50 -7.75 2.18
CA TYR A 136 -9.52 -8.63 2.73
C TYR A 136 -9.26 -8.80 4.22
N SER A 137 -10.31 -8.69 5.03
CA SER A 137 -10.22 -8.94 6.47
C SER A 137 -11.48 -9.64 6.94
N THR A 138 -11.32 -10.60 7.85
CA THR A 138 -12.44 -11.27 8.49
C THR A 138 -13.13 -10.31 9.45
N LYS A 139 -14.39 -9.97 9.20
CA LYS A 139 -15.22 -9.32 10.21
C LYS A 139 -15.43 -10.31 11.37
N LYS A 140 -14.65 -10.20 12.44
CA LYS A 140 -14.90 -10.95 13.67
C LYS A 140 -16.12 -10.34 14.36
N LEU A 141 -17.24 -11.05 14.32
CA LEU A 141 -18.42 -10.70 15.11
C LEU A 141 -18.13 -11.07 16.56
N VAL A 142 -17.89 -10.08 17.42
CA VAL A 142 -17.87 -10.29 18.86
C VAL A 142 -19.33 -10.35 19.30
N LEU A 143 -19.82 -11.56 19.59
CA LEU A 143 -21.12 -11.73 20.20
C LEU A 143 -21.05 -11.13 21.61
N ALA A 144 -21.83 -10.09 21.86
CA ALA A 144 -22.03 -9.61 23.23
C ALA A 144 -22.78 -10.70 24.01
N PRO A 145 -22.38 -11.02 25.25
CA PRO A 145 -23.15 -11.95 26.08
C PRO A 145 -24.59 -11.40 26.24
N PRO A 146 -25.62 -12.24 26.08
CA PRO A 146 -27.01 -11.80 26.13
C PRO A 146 -27.32 -11.18 27.50
N LYS A 147 -27.77 -9.93 27.50
CA LYS A 147 -28.57 -9.40 28.61
C LYS A 147 -30.03 -9.66 28.27
N ASN A 148 -30.59 -10.68 28.92
CA ASN A 148 -31.99 -11.07 28.99
C ASN A 148 -32.56 -11.89 27.81
N GLU A 149 -33.38 -12.89 28.17
CA GLU A 149 -33.87 -14.01 27.36
C GLU A 149 -34.96 -13.67 26.32
N THR A 150 -35.22 -12.40 26.03
CA THR A 150 -36.24 -12.01 25.05
C THR A 150 -35.84 -10.76 24.28
N GLY A 151 -34.99 -10.92 23.27
CA GLY A 151 -34.69 -9.84 22.34
C GLY A 151 -33.55 -10.16 21.37
N ARG A 152 -33.80 -9.99 20.08
CA ARG A 152 -32.82 -10.21 19.00
C ARG A 152 -31.50 -9.46 19.32
N PRO A 153 -30.32 -10.07 19.09
CA PRO A 153 -29.04 -9.48 19.48
C PRO A 153 -28.80 -8.14 18.78
N ASN A 154 -28.52 -7.10 19.57
CA ASN A 154 -28.15 -5.78 19.08
C ASN A 154 -26.66 -5.77 18.68
N VAL A 155 -26.37 -5.75 17.38
CA VAL A 155 -25.02 -5.80 16.84
C VAL A 155 -24.43 -4.38 16.80
N LYS A 156 -23.50 -4.07 17.71
CA LYS A 156 -22.61 -2.90 17.56
C LYS A 156 -21.45 -3.28 16.64
N ILE A 157 -21.43 -2.69 15.45
CA ILE A 157 -20.33 -2.81 14.49
C ILE A 157 -19.23 -1.84 14.94
N GLU A 158 -18.18 -2.33 15.60
CA GLU A 158 -16.94 -1.56 15.72
C GLU A 158 -16.19 -1.61 14.38
N PRO A 159 -15.92 -0.47 13.70
CA PRO A 159 -15.03 -0.46 12.56
C PRO A 159 -13.59 -0.61 13.07
N LYS A 160 -13.08 -1.84 13.11
CA LYS A 160 -11.64 -2.07 13.31
C LYS A 160 -10.89 -1.81 11.99
N ARG A 161 -9.83 -1.01 12.11
CA ARG A 161 -8.95 -0.52 11.01
C ARG A 161 -8.61 -1.61 10.00
N VAL A 162 -8.69 -1.23 8.73
CA VAL A 162 -8.05 -1.90 7.59
C VAL A 162 -6.60 -2.23 7.94
N ASP A 163 -6.27 -3.51 7.96
CA ASP A 163 -4.89 -3.99 7.95
C ASP A 163 -4.32 -3.69 6.56
N SER A 164 -3.91 -2.43 6.37
CA SER A 164 -3.08 -2.06 5.23
C SER A 164 -1.76 -2.79 5.38
N VAL A 165 -1.45 -3.66 4.41
CA VAL A 165 -0.16 -4.35 4.26
C VAL A 165 1.03 -3.37 4.05
N ASN A 166 0.78 -2.05 4.08
CA ASN A 166 1.79 -0.98 4.16
C ASN A 166 1.93 -0.34 5.55
N ALA A 167 1.48 -0.99 6.62
CA ALA A 167 2.02 -0.64 7.93
C ALA A 167 3.52 -0.97 7.90
N PRO A 168 4.44 -0.01 8.15
CA PRO A 168 5.82 -0.36 8.38
C PRO A 168 5.86 -1.31 9.58
N SER A 169 5.97 -2.61 9.31
CA SER A 169 6.16 -3.67 10.31
C SER A 169 7.60 -3.63 10.89
N GLY A 170 8.14 -2.42 11.01
CA GLY A 170 9.28 -2.13 11.85
C GLY A 170 8.74 -1.35 13.02
N LYS A 171 8.79 -1.93 14.22
CA LYS A 171 8.54 -1.22 15.48
C LYS A 171 9.29 0.10 15.41
N LYS A 172 8.59 1.23 15.19
CA LYS A 172 9.26 2.52 15.02
C LYS A 172 9.85 2.87 16.37
N THR A 173 11.16 2.83 16.48
CA THR A 173 11.87 3.20 17.71
C THR A 173 12.56 4.54 17.53
N TYR A 174 12.64 5.32 18.60
CA TYR A 174 13.32 6.60 18.61
C TYR A 174 14.23 6.73 19.81
N THR A 175 15.48 7.12 19.58
CA THR A 175 16.45 7.41 20.62
C THR A 175 16.35 8.87 21.04
N VAL A 176 16.00 9.09 22.30
CA VAL A 176 15.79 10.42 22.90
C VAL A 176 17.07 11.24 22.85
N LYS A 177 16.98 12.46 22.30
CA LYS A 177 18.09 13.43 22.29
C LYS A 177 17.93 14.42 23.44
N ALA A 178 19.02 15.12 23.77
CA ALA A 178 18.97 16.17 24.79
C ALA A 178 17.97 17.27 24.38
N GLY A 179 17.09 17.67 25.30
CA GLY A 179 16.05 18.67 25.05
C GLY A 179 14.77 18.13 24.41
N ASP A 180 14.68 16.83 24.11
CA ASP A 180 13.43 16.23 23.63
C ASP A 180 12.43 16.06 24.78
N SER A 181 11.16 16.35 24.49
CA SER A 181 10.01 15.95 25.30
C SER A 181 9.25 14.82 24.63
N LEU A 182 8.53 14.02 25.42
CA LEU A 182 7.71 12.93 24.86
C LEU A 182 6.69 13.46 23.84
N TRP A 183 6.14 14.65 24.09
CA TRP A 183 5.23 15.33 23.18
C TRP A 183 5.92 15.76 21.87
N SER A 184 7.09 16.40 21.95
CA SER A 184 7.82 16.84 20.75
C SER A 184 8.29 15.67 19.89
N ILE A 185 8.63 14.54 20.50
CA ILE A 185 8.93 13.29 19.78
C ILE A 185 7.70 12.79 19.05
N CYS A 186 6.53 12.73 19.71
CA CYS A 186 5.29 12.31 19.06
C CYS A 186 4.89 13.26 17.92
N GLN A 187 5.07 14.57 18.10
CA GLN A 187 4.79 15.55 17.05
C GLN A 187 5.72 15.37 15.84
N LYS A 188 7.03 15.18 16.06
CA LYS A 188 8.01 15.02 14.98
C LYS A 188 7.94 13.66 14.28
N GLN A 189 7.71 12.58 15.02
CA GLN A 189 7.81 11.21 14.50
C GLN A 189 6.45 10.60 14.09
N LEU A 190 5.37 11.01 14.75
CA LEU A 190 4.01 10.51 14.50
C LEU A 190 3.09 11.60 13.93
N GLY A 191 3.58 12.83 13.77
CA GLY A 191 2.80 13.97 13.27
C GLY A 191 1.76 14.51 14.27
N ASN A 192 1.65 13.90 15.46
CA ASN A 192 0.63 14.23 16.45
C ASN A 192 1.19 14.09 17.88
N GLY A 193 1.47 15.22 18.51
CA GLY A 193 2.01 15.30 19.87
C GLY A 193 1.09 14.70 20.93
N SER A 194 -0.23 14.72 20.73
CA SER A 194 -1.23 14.18 21.66
C SER A 194 -1.16 12.65 21.83
N LEU A 195 -0.35 11.96 21.01
CA LEU A 195 -0.09 10.53 21.12
C LEU A 195 0.88 10.16 22.25
N TYR A 196 1.45 11.13 22.98
CA TYR A 196 2.40 10.90 24.08
C TYR A 196 1.89 9.90 25.14
N LYS A 197 0.58 9.91 25.45
CA LYS A 197 -0.02 8.97 26.41
C LYS A 197 0.10 7.52 25.92
N LYS A 198 -0.17 7.28 24.63
CA LYS A 198 -0.08 5.95 24.02
C LYS A 198 1.37 5.48 23.95
N VAL A 199 2.29 6.36 23.58
CA VAL A 199 3.73 6.05 23.57
C VAL A 199 4.24 5.74 24.99
N TYR A 200 3.78 6.47 26.01
CA TYR A 200 4.10 6.14 27.39
C TYR A 200 3.58 4.74 27.78
N GLU A 201 2.34 4.39 27.44
CA GLU A 201 1.79 3.05 27.75
C GLU A 201 2.60 1.92 27.09
N LEU A 202 3.07 2.11 25.86
CA LEU A 202 3.93 1.15 25.16
C LEU A 202 5.31 0.96 25.82
N ASN A 203 5.79 1.97 26.56
CA ASN A 203 7.12 1.97 27.18
C ASN A 203 7.06 2.06 28.72
N LYS A 204 5.89 1.80 29.30
CA LYS A 204 5.58 2.06 30.71
C LYS A 204 6.56 1.40 31.66
N THR A 205 6.87 0.12 31.42
CA THR A 205 7.80 -0.66 32.28
C THR A 205 9.20 -0.05 32.34
N MET A 206 9.73 0.44 31.22
CA MET A 206 11.04 1.08 31.15
C MET A 206 11.01 2.48 31.78
N MET A 207 9.99 3.29 31.46
CA MET A 207 9.86 4.66 31.94
C MET A 207 9.62 4.73 33.45
N ASP A 208 8.72 3.88 33.98
CA ASP A 208 8.43 3.84 35.41
C ASP A 208 9.65 3.36 36.19
N LYS A 209 10.42 2.39 35.67
CA LYS A 209 11.69 1.98 36.29
C LYS A 209 12.71 3.11 36.30
N ALA A 210 12.81 3.90 35.24
CA ALA A 210 13.74 5.02 35.13
C ALA A 210 13.38 6.22 36.03
N ASN A 211 12.08 6.40 36.29
CA ASN A 211 11.53 7.47 37.12
C ASN A 211 11.31 7.07 38.59
N LYS A 212 11.38 5.76 38.92
CA LYS A 212 11.22 5.26 40.29
C LYS A 212 12.22 5.92 41.23
N GLY A 213 11.72 6.48 42.34
CA GLY A 213 12.53 7.15 43.36
C GLY A 213 12.99 8.57 43.01
N LYS A 214 12.69 9.06 41.80
CA LYS A 214 12.95 10.44 41.39
C LYS A 214 11.65 11.24 41.46
N LYS A 215 11.66 12.40 42.12
CA LYS A 215 10.51 13.32 42.17
C LYS A 215 10.32 14.05 40.84
N VAL A 216 10.13 13.31 39.75
CA VAL A 216 10.02 13.82 38.38
C VAL A 216 8.62 13.57 37.80
N PRO A 217 8.18 14.36 36.81
CA PRO A 217 6.93 14.11 36.10
C PRO A 217 6.84 12.69 35.53
N LYS A 218 5.61 12.16 35.48
CA LYS A 218 5.31 10.79 34.99
C LYS A 218 5.90 10.49 33.60
N TYR A 219 5.90 11.48 32.71
CA TYR A 219 6.32 11.34 31.32
C TYR A 219 7.78 11.75 31.07
N THR A 220 8.58 11.89 32.13
CA THR A 220 10.00 12.26 31.99
C THR A 220 10.76 11.18 31.25
N ILE A 221 11.53 11.62 30.26
CA ILE A 221 12.42 10.83 29.42
C ILE A 221 13.85 11.39 29.54
N TYR A 222 14.84 10.54 29.31
CA TYR A 222 16.27 10.87 29.42
C TYR A 222 16.98 10.62 28.10
N LYS A 223 18.01 11.43 27.83
CA LYS A 223 18.88 11.26 26.66
C LYS A 223 19.38 9.82 26.55
N GLY A 224 19.33 9.25 25.36
CA GLY A 224 19.78 7.88 25.07
C GLY A 224 18.73 6.80 25.33
N GLN A 225 17.56 7.13 25.91
CA GLN A 225 16.46 6.16 26.02
C GLN A 225 15.88 5.83 24.65
N VAL A 226 15.58 4.56 24.41
CA VAL A 226 14.94 4.09 23.17
C VAL A 226 13.45 3.89 23.43
N LEU A 227 12.61 4.67 22.76
CA LEU A 227 11.15 4.61 22.89
C LEU A 227 10.53 3.90 21.69
N LYS A 228 9.58 3.00 21.95
CA LYS A 228 8.69 2.41 20.94
C LYS A 228 7.55 3.37 20.62
N LEU A 229 7.40 3.76 19.37
CA LEU A 229 6.43 4.75 18.90
C LEU A 229 5.23 4.12 18.16
N GLY A 230 5.31 2.85 17.81
CA GLY A 230 4.27 2.08 17.13
C GLY A 230 4.63 0.60 17.08
#